data_AF-C1BDY5-F1
#
_entry.id   AF-C1BDY5-F1
#
_cell.length_a   1.000
_cell.length_b   1.000
_cell.length_c   1.000
_cell.angle_alpha   90.00
_cell.angle_beta   90.00
_cell.angle_gamma   90.00
#
_symmetry.space_group_name_H-M   'P 1'
#
loop_
_entity.id
_entity.type
_entity.pdbx_description
1 polymer ?
#
loop_
_entity_poly.entity_id
_entity_poly.type
_entity_poly.pdbx_seq_one_letter_code
_entity_poly.pdbx_strand_id
1 'polypeptide(L)'
;MENCQIGVFLAYASGAGHALIDRELYLPESWTSDRDRCRAAGIGDEVKFATKPVLAQHMIERALDAQVPFSWATADEAYGQVKYLRVWLEERDISYVLATRLGGDVFTPDGRAGRADEMIAAIPPKQWRRISAGDGAHGRREYSWVRIPIRIAWAPGRGHWLLARRSLSDPTEIAYYICAGPRRTTLTELATVAGSRWRVEECFQQAKNEAGLDQSRYAPTGPGTPTSPCRCSPSPGSQARKPKP
;
A
#
# COMPACT_ATOMS: atom_id res chain seq x y z
N MET A 1 11.16 -23.31 9.32
CA MET A 1 9.74 -23.01 9.04
C MET A 1 9.32 -21.87 9.95
N GLU A 2 9.05 -20.68 9.40
CA GLU A 2 8.53 -19.57 10.18
C GLU A 2 7.08 -19.86 10.58
N ASN A 3 6.86 -20.02 11.88
CA ASN A 3 5.55 -20.26 12.49
C ASN A 3 4.81 -18.92 12.64
N CYS A 4 4.65 -18.18 11.54
CA CYS A 4 3.99 -16.87 11.54
C CYS A 4 2.73 -16.93 10.67
N GLN A 5 1.59 -16.55 11.25
CA GLN A 5 0.35 -16.33 10.52
C GLN A 5 0.44 -15.01 9.76
N ILE A 6 0.02 -15.00 8.49
CA ILE A 6 0.02 -13.82 7.64
C ILE A 6 -1.42 -13.44 7.35
N GLY A 7 -1.86 -12.27 7.81
CA GLY A 7 -3.17 -11.72 7.45
C GLY A 7 -3.08 -10.79 6.24
N VAL A 8 -4.13 -10.79 5.42
CA VAL A 8 -4.43 -9.77 4.41
C VAL A 8 -5.59 -8.94 4.95
N PHE A 9 -5.52 -7.62 4.82
CA PHE A 9 -6.47 -6.71 5.44
C PHE A 9 -6.92 -5.65 4.44
N LEU A 10 -8.21 -5.30 4.49
CA LEU A 10 -8.79 -4.20 3.74
C LEU A 10 -9.17 -3.10 4.72
N ALA A 11 -8.63 -1.89 4.48
CA ALA A 11 -8.98 -0.72 5.25
C ALA A 11 -9.82 0.23 4.40
N TYR A 12 -10.86 0.79 5.00
CA TYR A 12 -11.61 1.91 4.48
C TYR A 12 -11.01 3.21 5.01
N ALA A 13 -10.85 4.22 4.14
CA ALA A 13 -10.25 5.50 4.49
C ALA A 13 -11.03 6.66 3.86
N SER A 14 -11.36 7.67 4.67
CA SER A 14 -12.08 8.88 4.25
C SER A 14 -11.55 10.13 4.94
N GLY A 15 -12.05 11.32 4.59
CA GLY A 15 -11.70 12.55 5.32
C GLY A 15 -12.02 12.49 6.83
N ALA A 16 -12.98 11.65 7.23
CA ALA A 16 -13.43 11.51 8.62
C ALA A 16 -12.61 10.50 9.44
N GLY A 17 -11.82 9.64 8.81
CA GLY A 17 -11.05 8.61 9.51
C GLY A 17 -10.74 7.39 8.67
N HIS A 18 -10.34 6.31 9.35
CA HIS A 18 -10.04 5.02 8.74
C HIS A 18 -10.43 3.85 9.65
N ALA A 19 -10.76 2.70 9.07
CA ALA A 19 -11.11 1.49 9.81
C ALA A 19 -10.77 0.24 8.98
N LEU A 20 -10.44 -0.87 9.64
CA LEU A 20 -10.40 -2.19 8.99
C LEU A 20 -11.84 -2.66 8.77
N ILE A 21 -12.15 -2.99 7.52
CA ILE A 21 -13.50 -3.44 7.13
C ILE A 21 -13.53 -4.91 6.72
N ASP A 22 -12.38 -5.52 6.44
CA ASP A 22 -12.29 -6.93 6.07
C ASP A 22 -10.88 -7.48 6.37
N ARG A 23 -10.79 -8.80 6.56
CA ARG A 23 -9.54 -9.54 6.75
C ARG A 23 -9.63 -10.96 6.19
N GLU A 24 -8.50 -11.46 5.68
CA GLU A 24 -8.32 -12.84 5.22
C GLU A 24 -7.04 -13.43 5.79
N LEU A 25 -7.03 -14.74 6.03
CA LEU A 25 -5.82 -15.46 6.41
C LEU A 25 -5.12 -15.98 5.15
N TYR A 26 -3.87 -15.57 4.93
CA TYR A 26 -3.06 -16.16 3.87
C TYR A 26 -2.49 -17.50 4.34
N LEU A 27 -2.90 -18.57 3.66
CA LEU A 27 -2.38 -19.92 3.86
C LEU A 27 -1.51 -20.31 2.66
N PRO A 28 -0.25 -20.71 2.88
CA PRO A 28 0.58 -21.21 1.79
C PRO A 28 0.03 -22.54 1.25
N GLU A 29 0.32 -22.86 -0.01
CA GLU A 29 -0.17 -24.07 -0.67
C GLU A 29 0.20 -25.36 0.09
N SER A 30 1.39 -25.39 0.70
CA SER A 30 1.84 -26.51 1.53
C SER A 30 0.99 -26.76 2.77
N TRP A 31 0.27 -25.75 3.27
CA TRP A 31 -0.71 -25.92 4.35
C TRP A 31 -2.04 -26.43 3.82
N THR A 32 -2.59 -25.79 2.79
CA THR A 32 -3.91 -26.16 2.24
C THR A 32 -3.92 -27.55 1.60
N SER A 33 -2.75 -28.08 1.24
CA SER A 33 -2.58 -29.45 0.73
C SER A 33 -2.55 -30.51 1.83
N ASP A 34 -2.35 -30.11 3.09
CA ASP A 34 -2.42 -30.98 4.27
C ASP A 34 -3.76 -30.75 4.99
N ARG A 35 -4.76 -31.55 4.61
CA ARG A 35 -6.13 -31.39 5.10
C ARG A 35 -6.27 -31.74 6.57
N ASP A 36 -5.49 -32.69 7.08
CA ASP A 36 -5.54 -33.06 8.49
C ASP A 36 -4.96 -31.95 9.36
N ARG A 37 -3.86 -31.33 8.93
CA ARG A 37 -3.34 -30.10 9.56
C ARG A 37 -4.34 -28.95 9.51
N CYS A 38 -5.01 -28.72 8.37
CA CYS A 38 -6.02 -27.67 8.25
C CYS A 38 -7.16 -27.88 9.26
N ARG A 39 -7.72 -29.09 9.33
CA ARG A 39 -8.78 -29.44 10.28
C ARG A 39 -8.33 -29.28 11.73
N ALA A 40 -7.11 -29.71 12.05
CA ALA A 40 -6.53 -29.53 13.38
C ALA A 40 -6.38 -28.03 13.75
N ALA A 41 -6.18 -27.16 12.77
CA ALA A 41 -6.13 -25.71 12.92
C ALA A 41 -7.51 -25.02 12.81
N GLY A 42 -8.61 -25.77 12.67
CA GLY A 42 -9.97 -25.22 12.53
C GLY A 42 -10.27 -24.61 11.14
N ILE A 43 -9.47 -24.93 10.12
CA ILE A 43 -9.65 -24.44 8.75
C ILE A 43 -10.57 -25.40 7.99
N GLY A 44 -11.70 -24.89 7.49
CA GLY A 44 -12.69 -25.66 6.74
C GLY A 44 -12.15 -26.30 5.45
N ASP A 45 -12.84 -27.34 4.97
CA ASP A 45 -12.46 -28.13 3.79
C ASP A 45 -12.68 -27.36 2.47
N GLU A 46 -13.52 -26.33 2.50
CA GLU A 46 -13.76 -25.39 1.42
C GLU A 46 -12.61 -24.39 1.20
N VAL A 47 -11.76 -24.18 2.21
CA VAL A 47 -10.64 -23.24 2.12
C VAL A 47 -9.54 -23.83 1.24
N LYS A 48 -9.36 -23.22 0.07
CA LYS A 48 -8.32 -23.56 -0.91
C LYS A 48 -7.20 -22.54 -0.90
N PHE A 49 -6.06 -22.91 -1.48
CA PHE A 49 -4.97 -21.97 -1.71
C PHE A 49 -5.46 -20.76 -2.53
N ALA A 50 -5.14 -19.56 -2.06
CA ALA A 50 -5.35 -18.32 -2.77
C ALA A 50 -4.15 -17.40 -2.56
N THR A 51 -3.69 -16.77 -3.64
CA THR A 51 -2.63 -15.76 -3.56
C THR A 51 -3.16 -14.48 -2.90
N LYS A 52 -2.29 -13.67 -2.30
CA LYS A 52 -2.71 -12.40 -1.67
C LYS A 52 -3.52 -11.47 -2.60
N PRO A 53 -3.17 -11.29 -3.89
CA PRO A 53 -3.99 -10.47 -4.78
C PRO A 53 -5.38 -11.07 -5.04
N VAL A 54 -5.51 -12.40 -5.10
CA VAL A 54 -6.82 -13.07 -5.21
C VAL A 54 -7.64 -12.84 -3.93
N LEU A 55 -7.02 -12.96 -2.75
CA LEU A 55 -7.69 -12.62 -1.49
C LEU A 55 -8.16 -11.16 -1.47
N ALA A 56 -7.32 -10.22 -1.94
CA ALA A 56 -7.72 -8.82 -2.06
C ALA A 56 -8.88 -8.61 -3.03
N GLN A 57 -8.95 -9.34 -4.15
CA GLN A 57 -10.12 -9.31 -5.06
C GLN A 57 -11.39 -9.74 -4.33
N HIS A 58 -11.36 -10.86 -3.61
CA HIS A 58 -12.52 -11.34 -2.85
C HIS A 58 -12.97 -10.33 -1.78
N MET A 59 -12.02 -9.72 -1.07
CA MET A 59 -12.34 -8.70 -0.06
C MET A 59 -12.97 -7.44 -0.68
N ILE A 60 -12.47 -7.02 -1.84
CA ILE A 60 -13.06 -5.90 -2.59
C ILE A 60 -14.45 -6.28 -3.14
N GLU A 61 -14.65 -7.50 -3.64
CA GLU A 61 -15.96 -8.00 -4.07
C GLU A 61 -16.98 -7.94 -2.95
N ARG A 62 -16.63 -8.43 -1.76
CA ARG A 62 -17.52 -8.34 -0.59
C ARG A 62 -17.85 -6.89 -0.23
N ALA A 63 -16.89 -5.98 -0.34
CA ALA A 63 -17.15 -4.55 -0.12
C ALA A 63 -18.10 -3.96 -1.16
N LEU A 64 -18.00 -4.37 -2.43
CA LEU A 64 -18.93 -3.97 -3.50
C LEU A 64 -20.33 -4.55 -3.27
N ASP A 65 -20.42 -5.84 -2.93
CA ASP A 65 -21.69 -6.54 -2.66
C ASP A 65 -22.40 -5.95 -1.44
N ALA A 66 -21.64 -5.54 -0.42
CA ALA A 66 -22.12 -4.81 0.73
C ALA A 66 -22.40 -3.32 0.46
N GLN A 67 -22.21 -2.86 -0.78
CA GLN A 67 -22.42 -1.49 -1.23
C GLN A 67 -21.65 -0.44 -0.42
N VAL A 68 -20.43 -0.79 0.04
CA VAL A 68 -19.55 0.13 0.75
C VAL A 68 -19.20 1.29 -0.19
N PRO A 69 -19.45 2.55 0.20
CA PRO A 69 -19.22 3.68 -0.69
C PRO A 69 -17.74 4.02 -0.79
N PHE A 70 -17.08 3.70 -1.90
CA PHE A 70 -15.70 4.14 -2.17
C PHE A 70 -15.50 4.52 -3.65
N SER A 71 -14.49 5.33 -3.93
CA SER A 71 -14.17 5.77 -5.31
C SER A 71 -12.79 5.33 -5.79
N TRP A 72 -11.92 4.90 -4.88
CA TRP A 72 -10.52 4.60 -5.16
C TRP A 72 -10.03 3.37 -4.40
N ALA A 73 -9.20 2.56 -5.04
CA ALA A 73 -8.39 1.52 -4.42
C ALA A 73 -6.91 1.93 -4.41
N THR A 74 -6.20 1.64 -3.32
CA THR A 74 -4.74 1.83 -3.24
C THR A 74 -4.11 0.64 -2.52
N ALA A 75 -2.92 0.24 -2.97
CA ALA A 75 -2.16 -0.85 -2.36
C ALA A 75 -0.66 -0.70 -2.62
N ASP A 76 0.13 -1.51 -1.91
CA ASP A 76 1.57 -1.57 -2.08
C ASP A 76 2.00 -2.27 -3.38
N GLU A 77 3.32 -2.35 -3.56
CA GLU A 77 3.98 -2.89 -4.73
C GLU A 77 3.65 -4.36 -5.00
N ALA A 78 3.39 -5.16 -3.96
CA ALA A 78 3.07 -6.58 -4.12
C ALA A 78 1.75 -6.77 -4.87
N TYR A 79 0.83 -5.81 -4.78
CA TYR A 79 -0.43 -5.79 -5.52
C TYR A 79 -0.30 -5.03 -6.84
N GLY A 80 0.35 -3.86 -6.84
CA GLY A 80 0.36 -3.00 -8.02
C GLY A 80 1.19 -3.54 -9.19
N GLN A 81 2.11 -4.47 -8.95
CA GLN A 81 2.81 -5.22 -10.01
C GLN A 81 1.90 -6.22 -10.75
N VAL A 82 0.81 -6.65 -10.12
CA VAL A 82 -0.05 -7.74 -10.60
C VAL A 82 -0.98 -7.24 -11.71
N LYS A 83 -0.68 -7.59 -12.96
CA LYS A 83 -1.41 -7.08 -14.14
C LYS A 83 -2.89 -7.46 -14.12
N TYR A 84 -3.21 -8.70 -13.77
CA TYR A 84 -4.60 -9.16 -13.75
C TYR A 84 -5.45 -8.43 -12.71
N LEU A 85 -4.86 -8.03 -11.58
CA LEU A 85 -5.56 -7.25 -10.56
C LEU A 85 -5.94 -5.87 -11.09
N ARG A 86 -5.04 -5.23 -11.85
CA ARG A 86 -5.32 -3.93 -12.49
C ARG A 86 -6.45 -4.04 -13.51
N VAL A 87 -6.37 -5.03 -14.41
CA VAL A 87 -7.42 -5.29 -15.41
C VAL A 87 -8.76 -5.55 -14.72
N TRP A 88 -8.78 -6.37 -13.68
CA TRP A 88 -9.98 -6.70 -12.91
C TRP A 88 -10.60 -5.48 -12.20
N LEU A 89 -9.79 -4.55 -11.70
CA LEU A 89 -10.27 -3.28 -11.13
C LEU A 89 -10.90 -2.41 -12.22
N GLU A 90 -10.29 -2.35 -13.41
CA GLU A 90 -10.83 -1.60 -14.56
C GLU A 90 -12.15 -2.18 -15.05
N GLU A 91 -12.27 -3.51 -15.13
CA GLU A 91 -13.51 -4.21 -15.52
C GLU A 91 -14.68 -3.93 -14.55
N ARG A 92 -14.38 -3.63 -13.27
CA ARG A 92 -15.35 -3.24 -12.25
C ARG A 92 -15.53 -1.72 -12.13
N ASP A 93 -14.97 -0.95 -13.05
CA ASP A 93 -14.97 0.52 -13.06
C ASP A 93 -14.32 1.17 -11.81
N ILE A 94 -13.50 0.42 -11.06
CA ILE A 94 -12.83 0.91 -9.85
C ILE A 94 -11.58 1.71 -10.23
N SER A 95 -11.53 2.97 -9.79
CA SER A 95 -10.32 3.79 -9.94
C SER A 95 -9.25 3.32 -8.97
N TYR A 96 -7.98 3.40 -9.36
CA TYR A 96 -6.90 2.94 -8.49
C TYR A 96 -5.62 3.77 -8.61
N VAL A 97 -4.84 3.74 -7.53
CA VAL A 97 -3.44 4.18 -7.47
C VAL A 97 -2.64 3.08 -6.79
N LEU A 98 -1.94 2.25 -7.56
CA LEU A 98 -1.20 1.10 -7.01
C LEU A 98 0.29 1.33 -7.15
N ALA A 99 1.04 1.15 -6.05
CA ALA A 99 2.49 1.25 -6.08
C ALA A 99 3.09 0.17 -6.98
N THR A 100 4.19 0.46 -7.66
CA THR A 100 4.79 -0.42 -8.66
C THR A 100 6.30 -0.31 -8.67
N ARG A 101 7.00 -1.36 -9.11
CA ARG A 101 8.44 -1.35 -9.39
C ARG A 101 8.77 -0.55 -10.64
N LEU A 102 10.03 -0.10 -10.63
CA LEU A 102 10.76 0.63 -11.66
C LEU A 102 10.78 -0.03 -13.06
N GLY A 103 10.70 -1.36 -13.12
CA GLY A 103 11.17 -2.12 -14.29
C GLY A 103 10.15 -2.41 -15.40
N GLY A 104 8.93 -1.89 -15.31
CA GLY A 104 7.93 -2.12 -16.36
C GLY A 104 8.08 -1.13 -17.51
N ASP A 105 8.10 -1.62 -18.75
CA ASP A 105 7.95 -0.77 -19.92
C ASP A 105 6.57 -0.10 -19.91
N VAL A 106 6.57 1.22 -20.07
CA VAL A 106 5.37 2.03 -20.23
C VAL A 106 5.33 2.59 -21.64
N PHE A 107 4.13 2.58 -22.21
CA PHE A 107 3.85 3.21 -23.49
C PHE A 107 3.10 4.50 -23.22
N THR A 108 3.48 5.57 -23.89
CA THR A 108 2.83 6.88 -23.78
C THR A 108 1.94 7.13 -25.00
N PRO A 109 0.95 8.03 -24.93
CA PRO A 109 0.07 8.33 -26.06
C PRO A 109 0.78 8.88 -27.30
N ASP A 110 1.95 9.50 -27.14
CA ASP A 110 2.75 10.03 -28.24
C ASP A 110 3.64 8.99 -28.93
N GLY A 111 3.50 7.71 -28.56
CA GLY A 111 4.21 6.59 -29.18
C GLY A 111 5.56 6.26 -28.55
N ARG A 112 6.01 6.99 -27.51
CA ARG A 112 7.24 6.62 -26.79
C ARG A 112 7.00 5.39 -25.93
N ALA A 113 7.97 4.50 -25.93
CA ALA A 113 8.07 3.34 -25.06
C ALA A 113 9.40 3.38 -24.31
N GLY A 114 9.40 2.89 -23.09
CA GLY A 114 10.61 2.79 -22.27
C GLY A 114 10.28 2.55 -20.81
N ARG A 115 11.31 2.40 -19.99
CA ARG A 115 11.12 2.08 -18.58
C ARG A 115 10.51 3.26 -17.82
N ALA A 116 9.78 2.94 -16.76
CA ALA A 116 9.11 3.93 -15.93
C ALA A 116 10.08 4.97 -15.33
N ASP A 117 11.28 4.56 -14.91
CA ASP A 117 12.31 5.48 -14.41
C ASP A 117 12.87 6.41 -15.47
N GLU A 118 13.24 5.88 -16.63
CA GLU A 118 13.78 6.68 -17.73
C GLU A 118 12.78 7.75 -18.16
N MET A 119 11.50 7.38 -18.24
CA MET A 119 10.42 8.30 -18.59
C MET A 119 10.24 9.40 -17.54
N ILE A 120 10.36 9.08 -16.26
CA ILE A 120 10.24 10.04 -15.16
C ILE A 120 11.51 10.92 -15.04
N ALA A 121 12.69 10.36 -15.29
CA ALA A 121 13.96 11.07 -15.26
C ALA A 121 14.07 12.12 -16.37
N ALA A 122 13.44 11.88 -17.53
CA ALA A 122 13.38 12.82 -18.65
C ALA A 122 12.48 14.04 -18.38
N ILE A 123 11.69 14.05 -17.31
CA ILE A 123 10.76 15.13 -17.01
C ILE A 123 11.50 16.35 -16.44
N PRO A 124 11.33 17.55 -17.04
CA PRO A 124 11.92 18.78 -16.53
C PRO A 124 11.51 19.07 -15.07
N PRO A 125 12.44 19.54 -14.22
CA PRO A 125 12.15 19.86 -12.81
C PRO A 125 10.93 20.77 -12.60
N LYS A 126 10.67 21.71 -13.52
CA LYS A 126 9.53 22.64 -13.48
C LYS A 126 8.15 21.97 -13.57
N GLN A 127 8.06 20.73 -14.06
CA GLN A 127 6.79 19.99 -14.14
C GLN A 127 6.46 19.25 -12.85
N TRP A 128 7.44 19.07 -11.97
CA TRP A 128 7.21 18.48 -10.67
C TRP A 128 6.53 19.49 -9.75
N ARG A 129 5.53 19.04 -9.00
CA ARG A 129 4.73 19.89 -8.11
C ARG A 129 4.86 19.41 -6.68
N ARG A 130 5.12 20.33 -5.75
CA ARG A 130 5.07 20.04 -4.31
C ARG A 130 3.61 19.89 -3.89
N ILE A 131 3.26 18.72 -3.37
CA ILE A 131 1.90 18.39 -2.94
C ILE A 131 1.99 17.58 -1.64
N SER A 132 1.14 17.94 -0.69
CA SER A 132 0.95 17.17 0.54
C SER A 132 0.12 15.92 0.26
N ALA A 133 0.64 14.76 0.67
CA ALA A 133 -0.04 13.46 0.58
C ALA A 133 -0.97 13.20 1.78
N GLY A 134 -1.39 14.27 2.47
CA GLY A 134 -2.14 14.24 3.72
C GLY A 134 -1.28 14.52 4.94
N ASP A 135 -1.94 14.61 6.09
CA ASP A 135 -1.29 14.79 7.38
C ASP A 135 -0.65 13.47 7.83
N GLY A 136 0.47 13.56 8.54
CA GLY A 136 1.14 12.43 9.19
C GLY A 136 1.49 12.78 10.63
N ALA A 137 1.96 11.80 11.40
CA ALA A 137 2.29 11.96 12.82
C ALA A 137 3.30 13.09 13.13
N HIS A 138 4.11 13.49 12.14
CA HIS A 138 5.13 14.55 12.24
C HIS A 138 4.81 15.78 11.37
N GLY A 139 3.53 15.98 11.03
CA GLY A 139 3.06 17.08 10.18
C GLY A 139 2.74 16.66 8.74
N ARG A 140 2.56 17.65 7.86
CA ARG A 140 2.16 17.42 6.46
C ARG A 140 3.22 16.63 5.72
N ARG A 141 2.82 15.54 5.08
CA ARG A 141 3.73 14.70 4.28
C ARG A 141 3.88 15.29 2.88
N GLU A 142 4.76 16.25 2.74
CA GLU A 142 5.03 16.93 1.48
C GLU A 142 6.03 16.14 0.63
N TYR A 143 5.67 15.92 -0.63
CA TYR A 143 6.54 15.31 -1.62
C TYR A 143 6.48 16.09 -2.94
N SER A 144 7.46 15.85 -3.79
CA SER A 144 7.48 16.33 -5.16
C SER A 144 6.81 15.29 -6.06
N TRP A 145 5.73 15.65 -6.73
CA TRP A 145 4.92 14.72 -7.54
C TRP A 145 4.94 15.10 -9.01
N VAL A 146 4.85 14.09 -9.87
CA VAL A 146 4.56 14.25 -11.29
C VAL A 146 3.80 13.06 -11.82
N ARG A 147 3.04 13.25 -12.90
CA ARG A 147 2.40 12.17 -13.65
C ARG A 147 2.65 12.34 -15.14
N ILE A 148 2.68 11.22 -15.85
CA ILE A 148 2.63 11.19 -17.31
C ILE A 148 1.48 10.27 -17.76
N PRO A 149 0.75 10.63 -18.83
CA PRO A 149 -0.25 9.73 -19.38
C PRO A 149 0.44 8.50 -19.97
N ILE A 150 -0.13 7.33 -19.72
CA ILE A 150 0.30 6.06 -20.31
C ILE A 150 -0.86 5.40 -21.05
N ARG A 151 -0.55 4.61 -22.07
CA ARG A 151 -1.52 3.95 -22.94
C ARG A 151 -1.70 2.50 -22.51
N ILE A 152 -2.42 2.30 -21.42
CA ILE A 152 -2.96 0.99 -21.03
C ILE A 152 -4.44 1.05 -21.37
N ALA A 153 -4.89 0.33 -22.40
CA ALA A 153 -6.31 0.08 -22.71
C ALA A 153 -7.31 1.21 -22.36
N TRP A 154 -7.27 2.34 -23.08
CA TRP A 154 -8.15 3.50 -22.77
C TRP A 154 -9.61 3.19 -23.09
N ALA A 155 -10.48 3.18 -22.07
CA ALA A 155 -11.91 3.36 -22.23
C ALA A 155 -12.26 4.86 -22.34
N PRO A 156 -13.29 5.25 -23.12
CA PRO A 156 -13.74 6.64 -23.19
C PRO A 156 -14.02 7.22 -21.80
N GLY A 157 -13.52 8.44 -21.53
CA GLY A 157 -13.71 9.12 -20.25
C GLY A 157 -12.78 8.66 -19.11
N ARG A 158 -12.03 7.58 -19.30
CA ARG A 158 -10.99 7.12 -18.36
C ARG A 158 -9.62 7.63 -18.78
N GLY A 159 -8.68 7.66 -17.84
CA GLY A 159 -7.28 7.96 -18.09
C GLY A 159 -6.38 7.04 -17.28
N HIS A 160 -5.18 6.80 -17.81
CA HIS A 160 -4.15 6.00 -17.17
C HIS A 160 -2.88 6.83 -17.06
N TRP A 161 -2.21 6.72 -15.91
CA TRP A 161 -1.00 7.48 -15.62
C TRP A 161 0.06 6.63 -14.95
N LEU A 162 1.32 6.90 -15.32
CA LEU A 162 2.44 6.64 -14.44
C LEU A 162 2.61 7.86 -13.54
N LEU A 163 2.51 7.66 -12.23
CA LEU A 163 2.70 8.66 -11.20
C LEU A 163 4.03 8.40 -10.49
N ALA A 164 4.78 9.46 -10.23
CA ALA A 164 6.01 9.40 -9.45
C ALA A 164 5.97 10.37 -8.28
N ARG A 165 6.48 9.90 -7.14
CA ARG A 165 6.65 10.65 -5.90
C ARG A 165 8.12 10.68 -5.52
N ARG A 166 8.71 11.86 -5.49
CA ARG A 166 10.10 12.10 -5.09
C ARG A 166 10.16 12.70 -3.69
N SER A 167 11.06 12.17 -2.86
CA SER A 167 11.36 12.73 -1.54
C SER A 167 11.95 14.15 -1.66
N LEU A 168 11.64 15.00 -0.68
CA LEU A 168 12.18 16.36 -0.62
C LEU A 168 13.55 16.41 0.05
N SER A 169 13.83 15.46 0.96
CA SER A 169 15.11 15.35 1.65
C SER A 169 16.14 14.54 0.86
N ASP A 170 15.69 13.51 0.13
CA ASP A 170 16.52 12.71 -0.77
C ASP A 170 15.90 12.63 -2.17
N PRO A 171 16.31 13.49 -3.12
CA PRO A 171 15.76 13.49 -4.48
C PRO A 171 15.98 12.20 -5.27
N THR A 172 16.86 11.29 -4.82
CA THR A 172 17.09 10.00 -5.46
C THR A 172 16.02 8.97 -5.08
N GLU A 173 15.32 9.18 -3.96
CA GLU A 173 14.21 8.34 -3.53
C GLU A 173 12.93 8.69 -4.31
N ILE A 174 12.62 7.86 -5.30
CA ILE A 174 11.40 7.97 -6.10
C ILE A 174 10.57 6.70 -5.95
N ALA A 175 9.30 6.88 -5.57
CA ALA A 175 8.27 5.83 -5.60
C ALA A 175 7.39 6.00 -6.84
N TYR A 176 6.97 4.88 -7.44
CA TYR A 176 6.22 4.84 -8.69
C TYR A 176 4.86 4.19 -8.47
N TYR A 177 3.86 4.62 -9.24
CA TYR A 177 2.50 4.10 -9.17
C TYR A 177 1.89 4.00 -10.57
N ILE A 178 1.12 2.94 -10.82
CA ILE A 178 0.20 2.88 -11.95
C ILE A 178 -1.16 3.35 -11.46
N CYS A 179 -1.75 4.28 -12.20
CA CYS A 179 -3.03 4.88 -11.87
C CYS A 179 -4.02 4.68 -13.01
N ALA A 180 -5.28 4.40 -12.69
CA ALA A 180 -6.39 4.48 -13.64
C ALA A 180 -7.62 5.09 -12.95
N GLY A 181 -8.40 5.90 -13.68
CA GLY A 181 -9.59 6.54 -13.14
C GLY A 181 -10.21 7.55 -14.11
N PRO A 182 -11.13 8.42 -13.67
CA PRO A 182 -11.71 9.45 -14.51
C PRO A 182 -10.65 10.33 -15.17
N ARG A 183 -10.74 10.59 -16.47
CA ARG A 183 -9.73 11.39 -17.22
C ARG A 183 -9.47 12.78 -16.62
N ARG A 184 -10.43 13.32 -15.88
CA ARG A 184 -10.37 14.63 -15.22
C ARG A 184 -9.67 14.60 -13.85
N THR A 185 -9.32 13.44 -13.31
CA THR A 185 -8.62 13.29 -12.03
C THR A 185 -7.39 14.19 -12.01
N THR A 186 -7.16 14.87 -10.89
CA THR A 186 -6.06 15.83 -10.73
C THR A 186 -4.80 15.17 -10.19
N LEU A 187 -3.63 15.82 -10.34
CA LEU A 187 -2.40 15.33 -9.70
C LEU A 187 -2.52 15.33 -8.17
N THR A 188 -3.22 16.31 -7.61
CA THR A 188 -3.46 16.40 -6.16
C THR A 188 -4.29 15.22 -5.66
N GLU A 189 -5.36 14.87 -6.37
CA GLU A 189 -6.21 13.73 -6.02
C GLU A 189 -5.41 12.41 -6.05
N LEU A 190 -4.61 12.16 -7.10
CA LEU A 190 -3.74 10.99 -7.17
C LEU A 190 -2.74 10.94 -6.00
N ALA A 191 -2.14 12.09 -5.65
CA ALA A 191 -1.21 12.19 -4.52
C ALA A 191 -1.91 11.91 -3.17
N THR A 192 -3.14 12.40 -2.98
CA THR A 192 -3.95 12.14 -1.79
C THR A 192 -4.29 10.66 -1.67
N VAL A 193 -4.72 10.02 -2.76
CA VAL A 193 -5.03 8.57 -2.77
C VAL A 193 -3.77 7.76 -2.48
N ALA A 194 -2.65 8.04 -3.13
CA ALA A 194 -1.38 7.38 -2.86
C ALA A 194 -0.93 7.54 -1.39
N GLY A 195 -1.13 8.73 -0.81
CA GLY A 195 -0.82 9.03 0.58
C GLY A 195 -1.72 8.32 1.61
N SER A 196 -2.96 8.02 1.22
CA SER A 196 -3.91 7.31 2.07
C SER A 196 -3.49 5.88 2.40
N ARG A 197 -2.59 5.27 1.60
CA ARG A 197 -2.01 3.94 1.86
C ARG A 197 -1.43 3.81 3.28
N TRP A 198 -0.83 4.86 3.80
CA TRP A 198 -0.26 4.86 5.15
C TRP A 198 -1.31 4.64 6.25
N ARG A 199 -2.58 4.99 6.01
CA ARG A 199 -3.64 4.77 6.99
C ARG A 199 -3.87 3.30 7.28
N VAL A 200 -3.52 2.41 6.36
CA VAL A 200 -3.49 0.96 6.61
C VAL A 200 -2.48 0.63 7.72
N GLU A 201 -1.29 1.26 7.70
CA GLU A 201 -0.26 1.09 8.72
C GLU A 201 -0.69 1.69 10.07
N GLU A 202 -1.43 2.80 10.05
CA GLU A 202 -2.05 3.39 11.26
C GLU A 202 -3.15 2.50 11.86
N CYS A 203 -4.02 1.91 11.03
CA CYS A 203 -4.99 0.90 11.47
C CYS A 203 -4.31 -0.25 12.20
N PHE A 204 -3.17 -0.74 11.67
CA PHE A 204 -2.41 -1.79 12.33
C PHE A 204 -1.80 -1.33 13.65
N GLN A 205 -1.31 -0.09 13.74
CA GLN A 205 -0.76 0.42 14.98
C GLN A 205 -1.84 0.58 16.07
N GLN A 206 -3.03 1.04 15.70
CA GLN A 206 -4.18 1.14 16.61
C GLN A 206 -4.69 -0.24 17.02
N ALA A 207 -4.88 -1.15 16.07
CA ALA A 207 -5.37 -2.51 16.36
C ALA A 207 -4.36 -3.35 17.18
N LYS A 208 -3.06 -3.08 17.07
CA LYS A 208 -2.04 -3.65 17.97
C LYS A 208 -2.14 -3.12 19.40
N ASN A 209 -2.50 -1.84 19.56
CA ASN A 209 -2.64 -1.22 20.88
C ASN A 209 -3.97 -1.54 21.58
N GLU A 210 -5.04 -1.83 20.81
CA GLU A 210 -6.41 -1.94 21.35
C GLU A 210 -7.03 -3.34 21.26
N ALA A 211 -6.58 -4.21 20.35
CA ALA A 211 -7.23 -5.49 20.04
C ALA A 211 -6.33 -6.74 20.14
N GLY A 212 -5.12 -6.63 20.71
CA GLY A 212 -4.26 -7.80 20.96
C GLY A 212 -3.67 -8.45 19.70
N LEU A 213 -3.35 -7.67 18.66
CA LEU A 213 -2.68 -8.14 17.44
C LEU A 213 -1.14 -8.21 17.56
N ASP A 214 -0.61 -8.45 18.76
CA ASP A 214 0.82 -8.47 19.10
C ASP A 214 1.62 -9.56 18.36
N GLN A 215 0.95 -10.54 17.74
CA GLN A 215 1.58 -11.67 17.05
C GLN A 215 1.67 -11.54 15.50
N SER A 216 1.19 -10.44 14.91
CA SER A 216 1.31 -10.23 13.45
C SER A 216 2.59 -9.46 13.10
N ARG A 217 3.61 -10.17 12.63
CA ARG A 217 4.85 -9.56 12.10
C ARG A 217 4.61 -9.05 10.68
N TYR A 218 4.78 -7.74 10.49
CA TYR A 218 4.94 -7.12 9.18
C TYR A 218 6.41 -7.20 8.80
N ALA A 219 6.73 -7.86 7.69
CA ALA A 219 8.06 -7.82 7.09
C ALA A 219 8.03 -6.81 5.94
N PRO A 220 8.63 -5.60 6.09
CA PRO A 220 8.85 -4.73 4.94
C PRO A 220 9.88 -5.42 4.02
N THR A 221 9.45 -5.88 2.85
CA THR A 221 10.38 -6.40 1.84
C THR A 221 10.92 -5.25 1.00
N GLY A 222 12.09 -4.74 1.37
CA GLY A 222 12.93 -3.81 0.62
C GLY A 222 14.41 -4.02 0.99
N PRO A 223 15.37 -3.76 0.09
CA PRO A 223 16.76 -4.15 0.26
C PRO A 223 17.44 -3.36 1.38
N GLY A 224 18.27 -4.04 2.16
CA GLY A 224 18.75 -3.60 3.46
C GLY A 224 19.72 -2.41 3.46
N THR A 225 19.65 -1.67 4.57
CA THR A 225 20.74 -0.87 5.11
C THR A 225 20.86 -1.22 6.60
N PRO A 226 22.05 -1.53 7.14
CA PRO A 226 22.20 -2.01 8.50
C PRO A 226 22.09 -0.83 9.49
N THR A 227 21.09 -0.83 10.35
CA THR A 227 21.07 0.04 11.54
C THR A 227 21.86 -0.64 12.65
N SER A 228 23.02 -0.06 12.98
CA SER A 228 23.80 -0.34 14.20
C SER A 228 22.92 -0.24 15.45
N PRO A 229 23.18 -1.07 16.50
CA PRO A 229 22.39 -1.05 17.72
C PRO A 229 22.80 0.14 18.60
N CYS A 230 21.92 1.14 18.73
CA CYS A 230 22.04 2.15 19.78
C CYS A 230 21.84 1.48 21.14
N ARG A 231 22.95 1.36 21.87
CA ARG A 231 23.05 0.94 23.27
C ARG A 231 22.49 2.08 24.14
N CYS A 232 21.35 1.85 24.80
CA CYS A 232 20.91 2.74 25.87
C CYS A 232 21.77 2.49 27.11
N SER A 233 22.69 3.40 27.41
CA SER A 233 23.33 3.54 28.72
C SER A 233 22.39 4.30 29.67
N PRO A 234 22.26 3.94 30.95
CA PRO A 234 21.49 4.70 31.92
C PRO A 234 22.33 5.88 32.46
N SER A 235 21.78 7.09 32.48
CA SER A 235 22.35 8.21 33.22
C SER A 235 21.86 8.22 34.69
N PRO A 236 22.69 8.68 35.65
CA PRO A 236 22.42 8.55 37.08
C PRO A 236 21.80 9.81 37.70
N GLY A 237 21.03 9.60 38.78
CA GLY A 237 20.99 10.51 39.92
C GLY A 237 19.78 11.46 40.04
N SER A 238 18.90 11.15 41.01
CA SER A 238 18.64 12.09 42.11
C SER A 238 18.13 11.33 43.34
N GLN A 239 18.77 11.57 44.48
CA GLN A 239 18.46 10.98 45.78
C GLN A 239 17.39 11.79 46.54
N ALA A 240 16.76 11.07 47.48
CA ALA A 240 16.42 11.48 48.85
C ALA A 240 14.94 11.73 49.18
N ARG A 241 14.35 10.82 49.96
CA ARG A 241 14.14 10.99 51.42
C ARG A 241 13.53 9.74 52.05
N LYS A 242 14.13 9.30 53.16
CA LYS A 242 13.52 8.38 54.15
C LYS A 242 12.65 9.19 55.13
N PRO A 243 11.81 8.49 55.91
CA PRO A 243 11.92 8.64 57.35
C PRO A 243 12.03 7.29 58.09
N LYS A 244 12.72 7.36 59.23
CA LYS A 244 12.75 6.40 60.36
C LYS A 244 11.94 7.04 61.51
N PRO A 245 11.66 6.39 62.65
CA PRO A 245 12.21 5.12 63.18
C PRO A 245 11.37 3.88 62.86
#